data_AF-E3NA74-F1
#
_entry.id   AF-E3NA74-F1
#
_cell.length_a   1.000
_cell.length_b   1.000
_cell.length_c   1.000
_cell.angle_alpha   90.00
_cell.angle_beta   90.00
_cell.angle_gamma   90.00
#
_symmetry.space_group_name_H-M   'P 1'
#
loop_
_entity.id
_entity.type
_entity.pdbx_description
1 polymer ?
#
loop_
_entity_poly.entity_id
_entity_poly.type
_entity_poly.pdbx_seq_one_letter_code
_entity_poly.pdbx_strand_id
1 'polypeptide(L)'
;MYPNYYQNSHNYPVAAQNQQTDANGQHGNHDYLQYAANQYWTQTVYMNNYNPPAPPVQTPFEQINPDSIKVTLHDTKLWKAFHVLDNEMVTLPNGRQIFPTLHYDVAGLPHSANYIFGLKLQRVNKNYLMEYRGGEWKETGKSVKADLESNEIFAGVMGGGVNFKNARIQSVRMNEEVHCN
;
A
#
# COMPACT_ATOMS: atom_id res chain seq x y z
N MET A 1 -0.21 -1.92 6.27
CA MET A 1 -0.95 -0.80 6.88
C MET A 1 0.09 0.26 7.20
N TYR A 2 0.09 1.37 6.46
CA TYR A 2 1.04 2.45 6.71
C TYR A 2 0.32 3.55 7.48
N PRO A 3 0.85 4.00 8.64
CA PRO A 3 0.36 5.20 9.29
C PRO A 3 0.61 6.39 8.37
N ASN A 4 -0.43 7.13 8.04
CA ASN A 4 -0.29 8.40 7.34
C ASN A 4 0.17 9.46 8.36
N TYR A 5 1.31 10.09 8.10
CA TYR A 5 1.76 11.25 8.87
C TYR A 5 1.36 12.53 8.12
N TYR A 6 0.83 13.53 8.87
CA TYR A 6 0.45 14.90 8.46
C TYR A 6 -0.90 15.07 7.74
N GLN A 7 -1.71 16.14 7.93
CA GLN A 7 -1.90 17.16 8.97
C GLN A 7 -3.22 17.88 8.62
N ASN A 8 -3.88 18.48 9.62
CA ASN A 8 -5.01 19.39 9.44
C ASN A 8 -4.79 20.36 8.26
N SER A 9 -5.72 20.35 7.31
CA SER A 9 -5.92 21.46 6.39
C SER A 9 -6.23 22.69 7.22
N HIS A 10 -5.33 23.68 7.28
CA HIS A 10 -5.61 25.12 7.23
C HIS A 10 -4.27 25.86 7.07
N ASN A 11 -4.14 26.54 5.93
CA ASN A 11 -3.09 27.49 5.52
C ASN A 11 -1.78 26.88 4.96
N TYR A 12 -1.72 26.76 3.63
CA TYR A 12 -0.44 26.59 2.91
C TYR A 12 0.30 27.94 2.90
N PRO A 13 1.54 28.04 3.42
CA PRO A 13 2.42 29.14 3.04
C PRO A 13 2.86 28.94 1.57
N VAL A 14 2.67 29.99 0.78
CA VAL A 14 3.04 30.11 -0.62
C VAL A 14 4.57 29.98 -0.76
N ALA A 15 5.09 28.77 -0.96
CA ALA A 15 6.50 28.56 -1.31
C ALA A 15 6.78 27.37 -2.26
N ALA A 16 5.78 26.57 -2.64
CA ALA A 16 5.99 25.41 -3.52
C ALA A 16 5.91 25.73 -5.03
N GLN A 17 6.17 26.97 -5.44
CA GLN A 17 6.07 27.39 -6.85
C GLN A 17 7.42 27.63 -7.53
N ASN A 18 8.54 27.28 -6.89
CA ASN A 18 9.86 27.31 -7.52
C ASN A 18 10.50 25.91 -7.48
N GLN A 19 10.00 25.02 -8.33
CA GLN A 19 10.84 23.89 -8.79
C GLN A 19 11.81 24.46 -9.82
N GLN A 20 13.02 24.78 -9.37
CA GLN A 20 14.13 25.06 -10.29
C GLN A 20 14.81 23.72 -10.57
N THR A 21 14.65 23.25 -11.81
CA THR A 21 15.32 22.06 -12.35
C THR A 21 16.82 22.32 -12.44
N ASP A 22 17.64 21.44 -11.88
CA ASP A 22 19.01 21.24 -12.34
C ASP A 22 19.15 19.88 -13.05
N ALA A 23 20.07 19.85 -14.02
CA ALA A 23 20.08 18.88 -15.11
C ALA A 23 20.86 17.59 -14.83
N ASN A 24 21.13 17.25 -13.57
CA ASN A 24 21.89 16.04 -13.23
C ASN A 24 21.20 15.31 -12.07
N GLY A 25 20.34 14.34 -12.41
CA GLY A 25 19.51 13.59 -11.49
C GLY A 25 20.29 12.83 -10.41
N GLN A 26 20.51 13.48 -9.28
CA GLN A 26 20.86 12.82 -8.02
C GLN A 26 19.80 13.14 -6.97
N HIS A 27 19.01 12.12 -6.64
CA HIS A 27 17.97 12.20 -5.62
C HIS A 27 18.63 12.15 -4.24
N GLY A 28 18.83 13.32 -3.62
CA GLY A 28 19.28 13.44 -2.24
C GLY A 28 18.27 12.83 -1.28
N ASN A 29 18.73 11.91 -0.44
CA ASN A 29 17.95 11.32 0.64
C ASN A 29 17.75 12.39 1.71
N HIS A 30 16.61 13.09 1.69
CA HIS A 30 16.29 14.06 2.74
C HIS A 30 15.62 13.34 3.91
N ASP A 31 16.37 13.24 5.00
CA ASP A 31 15.95 12.67 6.26
C ASP A 31 14.88 13.57 6.91
N TYR A 32 13.61 13.20 6.74
CA TYR A 32 12.44 14.00 7.14
C TYR A 32 12.42 14.31 8.64
N LEU A 33 13.11 13.52 9.46
CA LEU A 33 13.16 13.70 10.92
C LEU A 33 14.01 14.92 11.33
N GLN A 34 15.06 15.25 10.58
CA GLN A 34 16.01 16.30 10.99
C GLN A 34 15.46 17.71 10.73
N TYR A 35 14.67 17.88 9.67
CA TYR A 35 13.96 19.14 9.42
C TYR A 35 12.91 19.44 10.49
N ALA A 36 12.21 18.41 10.98
CA ALA A 36 11.26 18.56 12.08
C ALA A 36 11.96 19.00 13.37
N ALA A 37 13.11 18.41 13.70
CA ALA A 37 13.88 18.77 14.89
C ALA A 37 14.35 20.23 14.89
N ASN A 38 14.79 20.75 13.73
CA ASN A 38 15.31 22.12 13.63
C ASN A 38 14.24 23.22 13.77
N GLN A 39 12.95 22.90 13.65
CA GLN A 39 11.86 23.85 13.88
C GLN A 39 11.55 24.08 15.37
N TYR A 40 12.02 23.22 16.28
CA TYR A 40 11.72 23.32 17.72
C TYR A 40 12.76 24.12 18.53
N TRP A 41 13.92 24.47 17.96
CA TRP A 41 15.02 25.10 18.73
C TRP A 41 15.24 26.60 18.47
N THR A 42 14.40 27.28 17.68
CA THR A 42 14.56 28.73 17.42
C THR A 42 13.72 29.64 18.32
N GLN A 43 13.00 29.10 19.31
CA GLN A 43 12.04 29.86 20.13
C GLN A 43 12.62 30.39 21.46
N THR A 44 13.90 30.78 21.51
CA THR A 44 14.53 31.32 22.72
C THR A 44 14.98 32.78 22.64
N VAL A 45 14.49 33.54 21.67
CA VAL A 45 14.57 35.01 21.72
C VAL A 45 13.17 35.56 21.50
N TYR A 46 12.77 36.54 22.31
CA TYR A 46 11.44 37.18 22.42
C TYR A 46 10.54 36.66 23.56
N MET A 47 10.82 37.20 24.75
CA MET A 47 9.87 37.28 25.86
C MET A 47 8.68 38.15 25.47
N ASN A 48 7.46 37.66 25.63
CA ASN A 48 6.25 38.47 25.84
C ASN A 48 5.17 37.61 26.51
N ASN A 49 4.55 38.15 27.56
CA ASN A 49 3.51 37.54 28.40
C ASN A 49 2.16 37.37 27.67
N TYR A 50 2.14 36.65 26.57
CA TYR A 50 0.92 36.05 26.04
C TYR A 50 0.91 34.59 26.48
N ASN A 51 -0.08 34.21 27.28
CA ASN A 51 -0.41 32.80 27.44
C ASN A 51 -1.28 32.44 26.22
N PRO A 52 -0.72 31.83 25.15
CA PRO A 52 -1.55 31.36 24.05
C PRO A 52 -2.60 30.40 24.63
N PRO A 53 -3.85 30.37 24.10
CA PRO A 53 -4.74 29.27 24.42
C PRO A 53 -3.97 27.98 24.19
N ALA A 54 -3.95 27.11 25.20
CA ALA A 54 -3.21 25.86 25.15
C ALA A 54 -3.46 25.22 23.78
N PRO A 55 -2.40 24.73 23.09
CA PRO A 55 -2.60 24.03 21.82
C PRO A 55 -3.69 23.00 22.06
N PRO A 56 -4.67 22.86 21.13
CA PRO A 56 -5.75 21.89 21.30
C PRO A 56 -5.10 20.59 21.73
N VAL A 57 -5.49 20.10 22.93
CA VAL A 57 -4.91 18.92 23.54
C VAL A 57 -4.85 17.89 22.43
N GLN A 58 -3.64 17.59 21.96
CA GLN A 58 -3.46 16.56 20.96
C GLN A 58 -3.92 15.31 21.70
N THR A 59 -5.13 14.85 21.43
CA THR A 59 -5.62 13.57 21.95
C THR A 59 -4.51 12.59 21.62
N PRO A 60 -3.89 11.93 22.62
CA PRO A 60 -2.85 10.96 22.33
C PRO A 60 -3.41 10.03 21.27
N PHE A 61 -2.71 9.89 20.14
CA PHE A 61 -3.10 8.93 19.12
C PHE A 61 -3.36 7.63 19.84
N GLU A 62 -4.60 7.15 19.79
CA GLU A 62 -5.00 5.95 20.50
C GLU A 62 -4.06 4.86 20.04
N GLN A 63 -3.24 4.33 20.97
CA GLN A 63 -2.25 3.31 20.63
C GLN A 63 -3.02 2.14 20.04
N ILE A 64 -2.81 1.92 18.74
CA ILE A 64 -3.47 0.84 18.02
C ILE A 64 -2.92 -0.45 18.59
N ASN A 65 -3.75 -1.20 19.29
CA ASN A 65 -3.43 -2.58 19.63
C ASN A 65 -3.54 -3.42 18.35
N PRO A 66 -2.44 -3.98 17.80
CA PRO A 66 -2.52 -4.78 16.58
C PRO A 66 -3.46 -5.98 16.73
N ASP A 67 -3.59 -6.52 17.95
CA ASP A 67 -4.44 -7.68 18.25
C ASP A 67 -5.93 -7.34 18.27
N SER A 68 -6.30 -6.05 18.38
CA SER A 68 -7.70 -5.65 18.28
C SER A 68 -8.19 -5.58 16.83
N ILE A 69 -7.27 -5.48 15.86
CA ILE A 69 -7.60 -5.39 14.45
C ILE A 69 -8.03 -6.77 13.94
N LYS A 70 -9.24 -6.85 13.41
CA LYS A 70 -9.76 -8.06 12.77
C LYS A 70 -10.10 -7.78 11.32
N VAL A 71 -9.61 -8.63 10.43
CA VAL A 71 -9.88 -8.57 8.99
C VAL A 71 -10.58 -9.86 8.58
N THR A 72 -11.78 -9.75 8.02
CA THR A 72 -12.57 -10.91 7.59
C THR A 72 -12.84 -10.81 6.11
N LEU A 73 -12.53 -11.86 5.36
CA LEU A 73 -12.82 -11.93 3.92
C LEU A 73 -14.34 -12.07 3.72
N HIS A 74 -14.93 -11.23 2.89
CA HIS A 74 -16.33 -11.35 2.48
C HIS A 74 -16.51 -12.56 1.53
N ASP A 75 -17.73 -13.11 1.46
CA ASP A 75 -18.06 -14.26 0.61
C ASP A 75 -17.12 -15.47 0.80
N THR A 76 -16.69 -15.75 2.03
CA THR A 76 -15.78 -16.88 2.33
C THR A 76 -16.25 -18.22 1.76
N LYS A 77 -17.57 -18.45 1.68
CA LYS A 77 -18.14 -19.68 1.09
C LYS A 77 -17.81 -19.78 -0.41
N LEU A 78 -17.90 -18.67 -1.14
CA LEU A 78 -17.54 -18.60 -2.56
C LEU A 78 -16.05 -18.84 -2.74
N TRP A 79 -15.21 -18.15 -1.95
CA TRP A 79 -13.76 -18.36 -1.97
C TRP A 79 -13.37 -19.81 -1.67
N LYS A 80 -14.02 -20.46 -0.70
CA LYS A 80 -13.81 -21.88 -0.40
C LYS A 80 -14.22 -22.79 -1.55
N ALA A 81 -15.34 -22.51 -2.22
CA ALA A 81 -15.76 -23.27 -3.39
C ALA A 81 -14.74 -23.17 -4.54
N PHE A 82 -14.22 -21.97 -4.81
CA PHE A 82 -13.16 -21.76 -5.78
C PHE A 82 -11.85 -22.42 -5.37
N HIS A 83 -11.50 -22.40 -4.08
CA HIS A 83 -10.30 -23.03 -3.56
C HIS A 83 -10.31 -24.56 -3.75
N VAL A 84 -11.45 -25.21 -3.51
CA VAL A 84 -11.61 -26.66 -3.72
C VAL A 84 -11.43 -27.07 -5.18
N LEU A 85 -11.63 -26.14 -6.12
CA LEU A 85 -11.49 -26.34 -7.56
C LEU A 85 -10.17 -25.78 -8.11
N ASP A 86 -9.16 -25.61 -7.26
CA ASP A 86 -7.85 -25.03 -7.62
C ASP A 86 -7.97 -23.67 -8.31
N ASN A 87 -8.55 -22.69 -7.61
CA ASN A 87 -8.83 -21.32 -8.10
C ASN A 87 -7.81 -20.80 -9.13
N GLU A 88 -8.26 -20.67 -10.37
CA GLU A 88 -7.50 -20.13 -11.48
C GLU A 88 -7.91 -18.70 -11.80
N MET A 89 -6.92 -17.85 -12.09
CA MET A 89 -7.17 -16.50 -12.55
C MET A 89 -6.50 -16.25 -13.90
N VAL A 90 -7.29 -15.80 -14.86
CA VAL A 90 -6.78 -15.50 -16.20
C VAL A 90 -6.10 -14.14 -16.21
N THR A 91 -4.84 -14.11 -16.63
CA THR A 91 -4.09 -12.88 -16.91
C THR A 91 -4.22 -12.49 -18.37
N LEU A 92 -4.43 -11.20 -18.64
CA LEU A 92 -4.47 -10.64 -19.99
C LEU A 92 -3.53 -9.43 -20.08
N PRO A 93 -3.00 -9.06 -21.26
CA PRO A 93 -2.14 -7.87 -21.39
C PRO A 93 -2.84 -6.57 -20.98
N ASN A 94 -4.14 -6.41 -21.28
CA ASN A 94 -4.94 -5.26 -20.87
C ASN A 94 -5.43 -5.34 -19.40
N GLY A 95 -5.16 -6.45 -18.73
CA GLY A 95 -5.58 -6.72 -17.36
C GLY A 95 -7.00 -7.22 -17.22
N ARG A 96 -7.16 -8.17 -16.29
CA ARG A 96 -8.45 -8.74 -15.92
C ARG A 96 -8.73 -8.51 -14.44
N GLN A 97 -9.96 -8.15 -14.10
CA GLN A 97 -10.37 -8.00 -12.71
C GLN A 97 -10.28 -9.34 -11.97
N ILE A 98 -9.82 -9.31 -10.73
CA ILE A 98 -9.77 -10.50 -9.87
C ILE A 98 -11.20 -10.96 -9.55
N PHE A 99 -11.44 -12.26 -9.70
CA PHE A 99 -12.70 -12.90 -9.33
C PHE A 99 -12.43 -14.19 -8.53
N PRO A 100 -13.12 -14.43 -7.40
CA PRO A 100 -14.04 -13.51 -6.72
C PRO A 100 -13.37 -12.19 -6.27
N THR A 101 -14.14 -11.14 -6.01
CA THR A 101 -13.55 -9.85 -5.61
C THR A 101 -12.95 -9.95 -4.21
N LEU A 102 -11.78 -9.32 -4.00
CA LEU A 102 -11.13 -9.20 -2.70
C LEU A 102 -11.80 -8.08 -1.90
N HIS A 103 -12.75 -8.46 -1.06
CA HIS A 103 -13.53 -7.58 -0.20
C HIS A 103 -13.38 -8.03 1.24
N TYR A 104 -13.07 -7.11 2.14
CA TYR A 104 -12.80 -7.41 3.55
C TYR A 104 -13.58 -6.49 4.48
N ASP A 105 -14.15 -7.05 5.52
CA ASP A 105 -14.61 -6.31 6.68
C ASP A 105 -13.45 -6.08 7.65
N VAL A 106 -13.34 -4.87 8.20
CA VAL A 106 -12.26 -4.47 9.10
C VAL A 106 -12.84 -3.92 10.39
N ALA A 107 -12.50 -4.55 11.51
CA ALA A 107 -12.93 -4.14 12.84
C ALA A 107 -11.72 -3.80 13.73
N GLY A 108 -11.96 -3.00 14.77
CA GLY A 108 -10.96 -2.66 15.79
C GLY A 108 -9.98 -1.56 15.40
N LEU A 109 -10.26 -0.82 14.33
CA LEU A 109 -9.53 0.41 13.98
C LEU A 109 -10.17 1.63 14.66
N PRO A 110 -9.38 2.48 15.35
CA PRO A 110 -9.85 3.76 15.88
C PRO A 110 -10.55 4.64 14.82
N HIS A 111 -11.78 5.07 15.08
CA HIS A 111 -12.51 5.93 14.15
C HIS A 111 -11.91 7.34 13.98
N SER A 112 -11.01 7.74 14.87
CA SER A 112 -10.38 9.05 14.89
C SER A 112 -9.24 9.21 13.88
N ALA A 113 -8.84 8.14 13.19
CA ALA A 113 -7.74 8.14 12.25
C ALA A 113 -8.15 7.75 10.83
N ASN A 114 -7.37 8.21 9.85
CA ASN A 114 -7.53 7.85 8.45
C ASN A 114 -6.62 6.67 8.10
N TYR A 115 -7.15 5.69 7.38
CA TYR A 115 -6.43 4.48 7.02
C TYR A 115 -6.39 4.27 5.50
N ILE A 116 -5.25 3.77 5.04
CA ILE A 116 -5.06 3.27 3.68
C ILE A 116 -4.68 1.79 3.77
N PHE A 117 -5.31 0.98 2.92
CA PHE A 117 -5.08 -0.46 2.82
C PHE A 117 -4.29 -0.75 1.55
N GLY A 118 -3.17 -1.43 1.72
CA GLY A 118 -2.35 -1.93 0.63
C GLY A 118 -2.62 -3.40 0.37
N LEU A 119 -2.65 -3.78 -0.91
CA LEU A 119 -2.76 -5.16 -1.36
C LEU A 119 -1.63 -5.46 -2.35
N LYS A 120 -0.91 -6.55 -2.09
CA LYS A 120 0.06 -7.15 -3.01
C LYS A 120 -0.15 -8.66 -3.06
N LEU A 121 0.19 -9.27 -4.18
CA LEU A 121 0.21 -10.72 -4.34
C LEU A 121 1.65 -11.21 -4.21
N GLN A 122 1.86 -12.24 -3.40
CA GLN A 122 3.15 -12.90 -3.25
C GLN A 122 3.10 -14.28 -3.91
N ARG A 123 4.13 -14.59 -4.67
CA ARG A 123 4.27 -15.86 -5.36
C ARG A 123 4.61 -16.99 -4.37
N VAL A 124 3.82 -18.06 -4.38
CA VAL A 124 4.02 -19.23 -3.51
C VAL A 124 5.11 -20.17 -4.05
N ASN A 125 5.02 -20.61 -5.31
CA ASN A 125 6.07 -21.41 -5.95
C ASN A 125 7.18 -20.51 -6.50
N LYS A 126 8.36 -20.51 -5.88
CA LYS A 126 9.45 -19.59 -6.25
C LYS A 126 10.30 -20.07 -7.43
N ASN A 127 10.28 -21.37 -7.74
CA ASN A 127 11.34 -21.98 -8.53
C ASN A 127 10.88 -22.51 -9.88
N TYR A 128 9.68 -23.08 -9.97
CA TYR A 128 9.25 -23.83 -11.16
C TYR A 128 7.93 -23.33 -11.75
N LEU A 129 7.78 -23.54 -13.05
CA LEU A 129 6.51 -23.36 -13.76
C LEU A 129 5.59 -24.55 -13.48
N MET A 130 4.31 -24.27 -13.31
CA MET A 130 3.26 -25.29 -13.16
C MET A 130 2.61 -25.60 -14.51
N GLU A 131 2.26 -26.85 -14.77
CA GLU A 131 1.40 -27.29 -15.87
C GLU A 131 0.20 -28.06 -15.32
N TYR A 132 -0.97 -27.87 -15.93
CA TYR A 132 -2.15 -28.68 -15.64
C TYR A 132 -2.21 -29.86 -16.62
N ARG A 133 -2.04 -31.09 -16.11
CA ARG A 133 -2.04 -32.32 -16.93
C ARG A 133 -2.71 -33.45 -16.17
N GLY A 134 -3.70 -34.08 -16.81
CA GLY A 134 -4.37 -35.26 -16.25
C GLY A 134 -5.28 -34.95 -15.05
N GLY A 135 -5.78 -33.72 -14.93
CA GLY A 135 -6.68 -33.32 -13.85
C GLY A 135 -6.00 -32.67 -12.64
N GLU A 136 -4.68 -32.47 -12.67
CA GLU A 136 -3.92 -31.94 -11.54
C GLU A 136 -2.79 -30.98 -12.00
N TRP A 137 -2.41 -30.06 -11.11
CA TRP A 137 -1.29 -29.13 -11.28
C TRP A 137 0.04 -29.79 -10.91
N LYS A 138 1.02 -29.76 -11.82
CA LYS A 138 2.36 -30.35 -11.63
C LYS A 138 3.47 -29.38 -11.96
N GLU A 139 4.61 -29.53 -11.30
CA GLU A 139 5.82 -28.78 -11.67
C GLU A 139 6.42 -29.32 -12.97
N THR A 140 6.77 -28.41 -13.88
CA THR A 140 7.32 -28.74 -15.21
C THR A 140 8.83 -28.93 -15.22
N GLY A 141 9.51 -28.69 -14.09
CA GLY A 141 10.98 -28.63 -13.98
C GLY A 141 11.63 -27.42 -14.66
N LYS A 142 10.87 -26.62 -15.42
CA LYS A 142 11.35 -25.36 -16.01
C LYS A 142 11.40 -24.28 -14.95
N SER A 143 12.58 -23.74 -14.68
CA SER A 143 12.73 -22.65 -13.74
C SER A 143 12.39 -21.30 -14.38
N VAL A 144 11.84 -20.38 -13.59
CA VAL A 144 11.58 -19.01 -14.00
C VAL A 144 12.23 -18.06 -13.01
N LYS A 145 12.94 -17.05 -13.53
CA LYS A 145 13.27 -15.85 -12.78
C LYS A 145 12.15 -14.84 -13.01
N ALA A 146 11.37 -14.57 -11.97
CA ALA A 146 10.36 -13.52 -11.96
C ALA A 146 10.28 -12.92 -10.56
N ASP A 147 9.67 -11.75 -10.47
CA ASP A 147 9.47 -11.08 -9.19
C ASP A 147 8.63 -11.95 -8.24
N LEU A 148 9.00 -11.93 -6.97
CA LEU A 148 8.32 -12.68 -5.92
C LEU A 148 7.03 -12.00 -5.48
N GLU A 149 6.88 -10.70 -5.74
CA GLU A 149 5.73 -9.89 -5.35
C GLU A 149 5.23 -9.04 -6.51
N SER A 150 3.93 -8.81 -6.57
CA SER A 150 3.34 -7.80 -7.44
C SER A 150 3.62 -6.39 -6.92
N ASN A 151 3.31 -5.38 -7.75
CA ASN A 151 3.11 -4.03 -7.25
C ASN A 151 2.01 -4.00 -6.17
N GLU A 152 2.09 -3.02 -5.29
CA GLU A 152 1.07 -2.79 -4.26
C GLU A 152 0.01 -1.82 -4.80
N ILE A 153 -1.26 -2.10 -4.53
CA ILE A 153 -2.38 -1.21 -4.83
C ILE A 153 -3.06 -0.77 -3.54
N PHE A 154 -3.61 0.44 -3.55
CA PHE A 154 -4.17 1.06 -2.36
C PHE A 154 -5.69 1.30 -2.47
N ALA A 155 -6.39 1.12 -1.36
CA ALA A 155 -7.81 1.44 -1.22
C ALA A 155 -8.10 2.06 0.16
N GLY A 156 -9.10 2.94 0.22
CA GLY A 156 -9.59 3.52 1.48
C GLY A 156 -10.66 2.62 2.13
N VAL A 157 -10.95 2.90 3.41
CA VAL A 157 -12.08 2.27 4.12
C VAL A 157 -13.39 2.85 3.61
N MET A 158 -14.34 1.98 3.26
CA MET A 158 -15.72 2.35 3.01
C MET A 158 -16.63 1.46 3.86
N GLY A 159 -17.46 2.07 4.71
CA GLY A 159 -18.50 1.33 5.46
C GLY A 159 -17.98 0.26 6.43
N GLY A 160 -16.80 0.44 7.03
CA GLY A 160 -16.21 -0.55 7.95
C GLY A 160 -15.45 -1.68 7.25
N GLY A 161 -15.21 -1.58 5.93
CA GLY A 161 -14.44 -2.56 5.17
C GLY A 161 -13.61 -1.92 4.07
N VAL A 162 -12.90 -2.76 3.31
CA VAL A 162 -12.14 -2.37 2.13
C VAL A 162 -12.47 -3.29 0.96
N ASN A 163 -12.79 -2.69 -0.19
CA ASN A 163 -13.16 -3.41 -1.40
C ASN A 163 -12.18 -3.10 -2.54
N PHE A 164 -11.40 -4.10 -2.94
CA PHE A 164 -10.46 -4.02 -4.05
C PHE A 164 -11.11 -4.38 -5.40
N LYS A 165 -12.32 -3.87 -5.67
CA LYS A 165 -13.06 -4.08 -6.94
C LYS A 165 -12.28 -3.70 -8.20
N ASN A 166 -11.34 -2.77 -8.08
CA ASN A 166 -10.51 -2.30 -9.18
C ASN A 166 -9.20 -3.08 -9.33
N ALA A 167 -8.93 -4.08 -8.48
CA ALA A 167 -7.75 -4.92 -8.59
C ALA A 167 -7.77 -5.70 -9.90
N ARG A 168 -6.70 -5.59 -10.67
CA ARG A 168 -6.52 -6.28 -11.95
C ARG A 168 -5.20 -7.03 -11.96
N ILE A 169 -5.22 -8.22 -12.56
CA ILE A 169 -4.02 -9.00 -12.86
C ILE A 169 -3.70 -8.89 -14.35
N GLN A 170 -2.43 -8.63 -14.67
CA GLN A 170 -1.98 -8.41 -16.03
C GLN A 170 -0.77 -9.29 -16.34
N SER A 171 -0.65 -9.73 -17.58
CA SER A 171 0.57 -10.37 -18.06
C SER A 171 1.45 -9.30 -18.71
N VAL A 172 2.55 -8.94 -18.06
CA VAL A 172 3.58 -8.09 -18.66
C VAL A 172 4.63 -8.99 -19.32
N ARG A 173 4.82 -8.84 -20.63
CA ARG A 173 5.99 -9.44 -21.29
C ARG A 173 7.16 -8.49 -21.04
N MET A 174 8.20 -8.96 -20.37
CA MET A 174 9.47 -8.25 -20.41
C MET A 174 9.97 -8.32 -21.85
N ASN A 175 10.06 -7.18 -22.53
CA ASN A 175 10.84 -7.11 -23.75
C ASN A 175 12.30 -7.31 -23.33
N GLU A 176 12.94 -8.35 -23.85
CA GLU A 176 14.40 -8.39 -23.85
C GLU A 176 14.86 -7.16 -24.64
N GLU A 177 15.45 -6.18 -23.95
CA GLU A 177 16.23 -5.16 -24.64
C GLU A 177 17.32 -5.89 -25.42
N VAL A 178 17.18 -5.90 -26.74
CA VAL A 178 18.23 -6.32 -27.66
C VAL A 178 19.37 -5.32 -27.45
N HIS A 179 20.37 -5.70 -26.64
CA HIS A 179 21.68 -5.09 -26.71
C HIS A 179 22.27 -5.43 -28.08
N CYS A 180 22.06 -4.55 -29.05
CA CYS A 180 22.88 -4.52 -30.25
C CYS A 180 24.29 -4.09 -29.84
N ASN A 181 25.25 -4.98 -30.05
CA ASN A 181 26.69 -4.69 -30.01
C ASN A 181 27.08 -3.61 -31.04
#